data_AF-A0A349K4H7-F1
#
_entry.id   AF-A0A349K4H7-F1
#
_cell.length_a   1.000
_cell.length_b   1.000
_cell.length_c   1.000
_cell.angle_alpha   90.00
_cell.angle_beta   90.00
_cell.angle_gamma   90.00
#
_symmetry.space_group_name_H-M   'P 1'
#
loop_
_entity.id
_entity.type
_entity.pdbx_description
1 polymer ?
#
loop_
_entity_poly.entity_id
_entity_poly.type
_entity_poly.pdbx_seq_one_letter_code
_entity_poly.pdbx_strand_id
1 'polypeptide(L)' 'MHLDHQHHLAYCTNIHPAESWVETLGVLQEHTLKVRDKVVQNDEPYAIGLRLSALAARELLEGDNLPLFQDWLP' A
#
# COMPACT_ATOMS: atom_id res chain seq x y z
N MET A 1 -1.36 -6.11 -12.35
CA MET A 1 -1.32 -5.38 -13.61
C MET A 1 0.01 -5.65 -14.26
N HIS A 2 -0.06 -6.27 -15.44
CA HIS A 2 1.10 -6.58 -16.25
C HIS A 2 1.22 -5.50 -17.32
N LEU A 3 2.35 -4.82 -17.36
CA LEU A 3 2.70 -3.93 -18.45
C LEU A 3 3.34 -4.75 -19.57
N ASP A 4 3.45 -4.15 -20.76
CA ASP A 4 4.13 -4.78 -21.89
C ASP A 4 5.51 -5.32 -21.46
N HIS A 5 5.90 -6.45 -22.04
CA HIS A 5 7.16 -7.14 -21.74
C HIS A 5 7.23 -7.79 -20.34
N GLN A 6 6.09 -8.25 -19.80
CA GLN A 6 6.00 -9.02 -18.54
C GLN A 6 6.42 -8.27 -17.26
N HIS A 7 6.34 -6.93 -17.26
CA HIS A 7 6.64 -6.16 -16.05
C HIS A 7 5.42 -6.06 -15.14
N HIS A 8 5.62 -6.15 -13.82
CA HIS A 8 4.58 -5.87 -12.84
C HIS A 8 4.53 -4.38 -12.53
N LEU A 9 3.35 -3.76 -12.65
CA LEU A 9 3.14 -2.43 -12.09
C LEU A 9 3.03 -2.53 -10.56
N ALA A 10 3.83 -1.71 -9.87
CA ALA A 10 3.79 -1.57 -8.42
C ALA A 10 3.70 -0.10 -8.01
N TYR A 11 2.95 0.16 -6.94
CA TYR A 11 2.85 1.47 -6.32
C TYR A 11 3.79 1.58 -5.13
N CYS A 12 4.86 2.35 -5.27
CA CYS A 12 5.79 2.60 -4.17
C CYS A 12 5.34 3.80 -3.32
N THR A 13 5.29 3.63 -2.00
CA THR A 13 4.81 4.68 -1.08
C THR A 13 5.91 5.64 -0.63
N ASN A 14 7.13 5.51 -1.16
CA ASN A 14 8.30 6.34 -0.81
C ASN A 14 8.07 7.85 -0.98
N ILE A 15 7.17 8.28 -1.88
CA ILE A 15 6.89 9.71 -2.12
C ILE A 15 6.05 10.36 -1.01
N HIS A 16 5.42 9.55 -0.16
CA HIS A 16 4.52 10.03 0.88
C HIS A 16 5.21 10.06 2.25
N PRO A 17 5.34 11.24 2.86
CA PRO A 17 5.86 11.35 4.21
C PRO A 17 4.83 10.79 5.19
N ALA A 18 5.28 9.85 6.03
CA ALA A 18 4.56 9.30 7.16
C ALA A 18 5.58 8.72 8.14
N GLU A 19 5.37 8.91 9.44
CA GLU A 19 6.25 8.39 10.48
C GLU A 19 5.55 7.40 11.40
N SER A 20 4.24 7.56 11.66
CA SER A 20 3.43 6.58 12.41
C SER A 20 2.64 5.62 11.50
N TRP A 21 2.15 4.53 12.07
CA TRP A 21 1.26 3.58 11.40
C TRP A 21 -0.06 4.23 10.97
N VAL A 22 -0.66 5.06 11.83
CA VAL A 22 -1.90 5.78 11.51
C VAL A 22 -1.71 6.71 10.32
N GLU A 23 -0.62 7.48 10.28
CA GLU A 23 -0.28 8.31 9.12
C GLU A 23 -0.04 7.48 7.87
N THR A 24 0.71 6.38 8.00
CA THR A 24 1.01 5.47 6.89
C THR A 24 -0.26 4.90 6.29
N LEU A 25 -1.18 4.41 7.12
CA LEU A 25 -2.45 3.85 6.67
C LEU A 25 -3.34 4.91 6.02
N GLY A 26 -3.39 6.13 6.57
CA GLY A 26 -4.14 7.25 5.99
C GLY A 26 -3.64 7.59 4.58
N VAL A 27 -2.32 7.69 4.41
CA VAL A 27 -1.67 7.91 3.11
C VAL A 27 -2.02 6.82 2.10
N LEU A 28 -1.96 5.55 2.53
CA LEU A 28 -2.28 4.40 1.69
C LEU A 28 -3.74 4.46 1.23
N GLN A 29 -4.67 4.67 2.14
CA GLN A 29 -6.10 4.76 1.84
C GLN A 29 -6.41 5.96 0.92
N GLU A 30 -5.75 7.09 1.13
CA GLU A 30 -5.98 8.29 0.34
C GLU A 30 -5.44 8.18 -1.10
N HIS A 31 -4.23 7.64 -1.27
CA HIS A 31 -3.52 7.70 -2.55
C HIS A 31 -3.49 6.38 -3.30
N THR A 32 -3.26 5.26 -2.61
CA THR A 32 -3.06 3.96 -3.26
C THR A 32 -4.33 3.49 -3.98
N LEU A 33 -5.49 3.61 -3.34
CA LEU A 33 -6.78 3.21 -3.93
C LEU A 33 -7.15 4.10 -5.13
N LYS A 34 -6.96 5.42 -5.02
CA LYS A 34 -7.24 6.36 -6.13
C LYS A 34 -6.38 6.10 -7.35
N VAL A 35 -5.12 5.69 -7.17
CA VAL A 35 -4.24 5.35 -8.28
C VAL A 35 -4.63 4.00 -8.86
N ARG A 36 -4.85 2.98 -8.01
CA ARG A 36 -5.34 1.65 -8.43
C ARG A 36 -6.55 1.78 -9.34
N ASP A 37 -7.58 2.50 -8.91
CA ASP A 37 -8.85 2.64 -9.64
C ASP A 37 -8.69 3.33 -11.01
N LYS A 38 -7.59 4.04 -11.24
CA LYS A 38 -7.28 4.70 -12.52
C LYS A 38 -6.43 3.83 -13.46
N VAL A 39 -5.67 2.89 -12.93
CA VAL A 39 -4.66 2.15 -13.71
C VAL A 39 -5.00 0.67 -13.87
N VAL A 40 -5.69 0.08 -12.90
CA VAL A 40 -6.08 -1.33 -12.93
C VAL A 40 -7.33 -1.51 -13.78
N GLN A 41 -7.29 -2.51 -14.65
CA GLN A 41 -8.44 -2.98 -15.43
C GLN A 41 -8.75 -4.43 -15.04
N ASN A 42 -10.01 -4.84 -15.13
CA ASN A 42 -10.45 -6.24 -14.97
C ASN A 42 -9.94 -6.94 -13.68
N ASP A 43 -9.95 -6.22 -12.55
CA ASP A 43 -9.55 -6.73 -11.23
C ASP A 43 -8.15 -7.37 -11.16
N GLU A 44 -7.21 -6.88 -11.99
CA GLU A 44 -5.84 -7.40 -11.98
C GLU A 44 -5.09 -7.09 -10.67
N PRO A 45 -4.22 -8.00 -10.18
CA PRO A 45 -3.47 -7.79 -8.93
C PRO A 45 -2.68 -6.48 -8.93
N TYR A 46 -2.75 -5.69 -7.87
CA TYR A 46 -2.07 -4.40 -7.80
C TYR A 46 -1.02 -4.41 -6.69
N ALA A 47 0.26 -4.49 -7.07
CA ALA A 47 1.34 -4.58 -6.10
C ALA A 47 1.57 -3.23 -5.40
N ILE A 48 1.77 -3.26 -4.08
CA ILE A 48 2.09 -2.08 -3.27
C ILE A 48 3.47 -2.31 -2.62
N GLY A 49 4.40 -1.40 -2.89
CA GLY A 49 5.70 -1.33 -2.21
C GLY A 49 5.61 -0.38 -1.02
N LEU A 50 5.72 -0.93 0.19
CA LEU A 50 5.55 -0.20 1.44
C LEU A 50 6.87 0.37 1.95
N ARG A 51 6.91 1.69 2.13
CA ARG A 51 7.86 2.40 3.01
C ARG A 51 7.28 2.42 4.42
N LEU A 52 8.02 1.87 5.38
CA LEU A 52 7.71 1.99 6.80
C LEU A 52 8.89 2.63 7.53
N SER A 53 8.60 3.59 8.41
CA SER A 53 9.56 4.01 9.42
C SER A 53 9.75 2.87 10.44
N ALA A 54 10.78 2.96 11.27
CA ALA A 54 10.96 2.01 12.38
C ALA A 54 9.83 2.12 13.44
N LEU A 55 9.17 3.27 13.55
CA LEU A 55 8.02 3.45 14.44
C LEU A 55 6.78 2.76 13.86
N ALA A 56 6.42 3.10 12.62
CA ALA A 56 5.27 2.51 11.93
C ALA A 56 5.37 0.98 11.83
N ALA A 57 6.58 0.44 11.61
CA ALA A 57 6.80 -1.00 11.57
C ALA A 57 6.55 -1.69 12.92
N ARG A 58 6.83 -1.02 14.05
CA ARG A 58 6.51 -1.55 15.39
C ARG A 58 5.02 -1.47 15.66
N GLU A 59 4.41 -0.32 15.41
CA GLU A 59 2.97 -0.09 15.59
C GLU A 59 2.11 -1.02 14.71
N LEU A 60 2.57 -1.34 13.49
CA LEU A 60 1.92 -2.34 12.62
C LEU A 60 1.79 -3.71 13.29
N LEU A 61 2.75 -4.08 14.14
CA LEU A 61 2.76 -5.37 14.84
C LEU A 61 2.00 -5.33 16.18
N GLU A 62 1.44 -4.18 16.55
CA GLU A 62 0.66 -4.03 17.78
C GLU A 62 -0.82 -4.38 17.53
N GLY A 63 -1.39 -5.16 18.45
CA GLY A 63 -2.79 -5.56 18.41
C GLY A 63 -3.16 -6.22 17.08
N ASP A 64 -4.24 -5.73 16.47
CA ASP A 64 -4.80 -6.28 15.23
C ASP A 64 -4.39 -5.48 13.97
N ASN A 65 -3.41 -4.57 14.07
CA ASN A 65 -3.04 -3.71 12.94
C ASN A 65 -2.57 -4.50 11.71
N LEU A 66 -1.70 -5.49 11.88
CA LEU A 66 -1.22 -6.34 10.79
C LEU A 66 -2.34 -7.18 10.14
N PRO A 67 -3.16 -7.96 10.88
CA PRO A 67 -4.24 -8.72 10.25
C PRO A 67 -5.26 -7.79 9.59
N LEU A 68 -5.65 -6.68 10.21
CA LEU A 68 -6.55 -5.70 9.57
C LEU A 68 -5.95 -5.10 8.29
N PHE A 69 -4.64 -4.88 8.26
CA PHE A 69 -3.96 -4.41 7.06
C PHE A 69 -3.94 -5.48 5.96
N GLN A 70 -3.69 -6.74 6.30
CA GLN A 70 -3.74 -7.86 5.36
C GLN A 70 -5.14 -8.02 4.76
N ASP A 71 -6.20 -7.89 5.57
CA ASP A 71 -7.59 -7.94 5.12
C ASP A 71 -7.97 -6.73 4.24
N TRP A 72 -7.31 -5.59 4.43
CA TRP A 72 -7.53 -4.38 3.65
C TRP A 72 -6.84 -4.42 2.27
N LEU A 73 -5.75 -5.20 2.12
CA LEU A 73 -5.02 -5.30 0.86
C LEU A 73 -5.93 -5.89 -0.24
N PRO A 74 -6.08 -5.20 -1.39
CA PRO A 74 -6.97 -5.63 -2.47
C PRO A 74 -6.42 -6.79 -3.31
#